data_AF-A0A7J0D1F5-F1
#
_entry.id   AF-A0A7J0D1F5-F1
#
_cell.length_a   1.000
_cell.length_b   1.000
_cell.length_c   1.000
_cell.angle_alpha   90.00
_cell.angle_beta   90.00
_cell.angle_gamma   90.00
#
_symmetry.space_group_name_H-M   'P 1'
#
loop_
_entity.id
_entity.type
_entity.pdbx_description
1 polymer ?
#
loop_
_entity_poly.entity_id
_entity_poly.type
_entity_poly.pdbx_seq_one_letter_code
_entity_poly.pdbx_strand_id
1 'polypeptide(L)'
;MVEAERMTGSSSYASHPEYLPDFMNDRRDDDGRQVVKLDLAENHELASATLSRFPAATGDVIDFETVSFEERLWWDDEEHWTKMASELLSSYVQRGERVAIIWGNYVMPTVTMPADVAVRHAQDILDAGPHFWIHPLGGSVLIECLMDGQVTIVTVPSA
;
A
#
# COMPACT_ATOMS: atom_id res chain seq x y z
N MET A 1 30.09 -19.46 22.23
CA MET A 1 30.23 -19.41 20.75
C MET A 1 29.51 -20.63 20.23
N VAL A 2 28.21 -20.49 20.01
CA VAL A 2 27.33 -21.53 19.46
C VAL A 2 26.52 -20.85 18.38
N GLU A 3 26.36 -21.58 17.31
CA GLU A 3 26.08 -21.15 15.94
C GLU A 3 24.85 -20.27 15.80
N ALA A 4 24.98 -19.28 14.91
CA ALA A 4 23.87 -18.51 14.39
C ALA A 4 22.90 -19.46 13.66
N GLU A 5 21.79 -19.79 14.32
CA GLU A 5 20.59 -20.29 13.66
C GLU A 5 20.16 -19.24 12.62
N ARG A 6 20.54 -19.49 11.37
CA ARG A 6 19.89 -18.90 10.21
C ARG A 6 18.47 -19.44 10.19
N MET A 7 17.56 -18.78 10.90
CA MET A 7 16.13 -18.83 10.61
C MET A 7 15.94 -18.22 9.22
N THR A 8 16.09 -19.05 8.18
CA THR A 8 15.41 -18.81 6.91
C THR A 8 13.92 -18.99 7.19
N GLY A 9 13.30 -17.95 7.77
CA GLY A 9 11.86 -17.89 7.94
C GLY A 9 11.23 -18.06 6.57
N SER A 10 10.36 -19.05 6.42
CA SER A 10 9.44 -19.10 5.29
C SER A 10 8.71 -17.77 5.28
N SER A 11 9.07 -16.86 4.38
CA SER A 11 8.42 -15.56 4.30
C SER A 11 6.94 -15.81 4.04
N SER A 12 6.07 -15.34 4.93
CA SER A 12 4.60 -15.37 4.73
C SER A 12 4.17 -14.44 3.60
N TYR A 13 5.11 -13.62 3.10
CA TYR A 13 4.89 -12.68 2.02
C TYR A 13 4.33 -13.36 0.78
N ALA A 14 3.25 -12.81 0.25
CA ALA A 14 2.62 -13.28 -0.99
C ALA A 14 2.22 -14.77 -0.97
N SER A 15 1.92 -15.32 0.21
CA SER A 15 1.46 -16.70 0.38
C SER A 15 0.02 -16.92 -0.12
N HIS A 16 -0.78 -15.85 -0.19
CA HIS A 16 -2.18 -15.84 -0.64
C HIS A 16 -2.43 -14.76 -1.71
N PRO A 17 -1.79 -14.82 -2.89
CA PRO A 17 -2.01 -13.86 -3.97
C PRO A 17 -3.43 -13.92 -4.54
N GLU A 18 -4.15 -15.01 -4.33
CA GLU A 18 -5.56 -15.19 -4.70
C GLU A 18 -6.53 -14.29 -3.93
N TYR A 19 -6.10 -13.68 -2.82
CA TYR A 19 -6.92 -12.71 -2.07
C TYR A 19 -6.86 -11.29 -2.64
N LEU A 20 -5.94 -11.03 -3.57
CA LEU A 20 -5.97 -9.78 -4.31
C LEU A 20 -7.27 -9.65 -5.12
N PRO A 21 -7.75 -8.42 -5.36
CA PRO A 21 -8.86 -8.17 -6.27
C PRO A 21 -8.67 -8.87 -7.61
N ASP A 22 -9.78 -9.33 -8.20
CA ASP A 22 -9.78 -10.03 -9.49
C ASP A 22 -9.04 -9.25 -10.58
N PHE A 23 -9.19 -7.92 -10.60
CA PHE A 23 -8.53 -7.07 -11.59
C PHE A 23 -6.99 -7.10 -11.48
N MET A 24 -6.43 -7.34 -10.29
CA MET A 24 -4.98 -7.48 -10.07
C MET A 24 -4.47 -8.90 -10.37
N ASN A 25 -5.37 -9.87 -10.42
CA ASN A 25 -5.08 -11.27 -10.76
C ASN A 25 -5.27 -11.58 -12.25
N ASP A 26 -6.06 -10.77 -12.94
CA ASP A 26 -6.32 -10.90 -14.36
C ASP A 26 -5.10 -10.52 -15.19
N ARG A 27 -4.69 -11.45 -16.06
CA ARG A 27 -3.52 -11.28 -16.94
C ARG A 27 -3.83 -10.53 -18.22
N ARG A 28 -5.12 -10.30 -18.51
CA ARG A 28 -5.55 -9.59 -19.71
C ARG A 28 -5.38 -8.10 -19.46
N ASP A 29 -4.43 -7.44 -20.10
CA ASP A 29 -4.20 -6.00 -19.89
C ASP A 29 -5.13 -5.13 -20.77
N ASP A 30 -6.40 -5.53 -20.87
CA ASP A 30 -7.35 -5.03 -21.89
C ASP A 30 -7.74 -3.55 -21.67
N ASP A 31 -7.44 -2.97 -20.50
CA ASP A 31 -7.74 -1.59 -20.09
C ASP A 31 -6.49 -0.82 -19.59
N GLY A 32 -5.29 -1.33 -19.87
CA GLY A 32 -4.03 -0.69 -19.51
C GLY A 32 -3.67 -0.74 -18.02
N ARG A 33 -4.25 -1.69 -17.27
CA ARG A 33 -3.97 -2.00 -15.86
C ARG A 33 -2.50 -2.06 -15.51
N GLN A 34 -1.66 -2.65 -16.37
CA GLN A 34 -0.21 -2.77 -16.18
C GLN A 34 0.18 -3.14 -14.74
N VAL A 35 -0.58 -4.05 -14.13
CA VAL A 35 -0.43 -4.48 -12.75
C VAL A 35 0.83 -5.33 -12.61
N VAL A 36 1.71 -4.97 -11.67
CA VAL A 36 2.94 -5.71 -11.36
C VAL A 36 2.94 -6.06 -9.89
N LYS A 37 3.03 -7.36 -9.60
CA LYS A 37 3.17 -7.88 -8.22
C LYS A 37 4.66 -7.93 -7.90
N LEU A 38 5.05 -7.29 -6.80
CA LEU A 38 6.44 -7.27 -6.38
C LEU A 38 6.83 -8.60 -5.76
N ASP A 39 8.01 -9.10 -6.09
CA ASP A 39 8.61 -10.21 -5.36
C ASP A 39 9.10 -9.76 -3.96
N LEU A 40 9.63 -10.70 -3.19
CA LEU A 40 10.07 -10.42 -1.83
C LEU A 40 11.23 -9.40 -1.78
N ALA A 41 12.16 -9.46 -2.74
CA ALA A 41 13.31 -8.57 -2.78
C ALA A 41 12.87 -7.14 -3.16
N GLU A 42 12.03 -7.02 -4.19
CA GLU A 42 11.44 -5.75 -4.61
C GLU A 42 10.59 -5.13 -3.49
N ASN A 43 9.81 -5.94 -2.76
CA ASN A 43 9.05 -5.45 -1.61
C ASN A 43 9.95 -4.96 -0.46
N HIS A 44 11.08 -5.64 -0.20
CA HIS A 44 12.04 -5.17 0.80
C HIS A 44 12.69 -3.85 0.41
N GLU A 45 13.04 -3.67 -0.87
CA GLU A 45 13.56 -2.40 -1.38
C GLU A 45 12.54 -1.27 -1.20
N LEU A 46 11.28 -1.52 -1.58
CA LEU A 46 10.20 -0.56 -1.39
C LEU A 46 9.97 -0.24 0.10
N ALA A 47 9.91 -1.26 0.96
CA ALA A 47 9.71 -1.08 2.39
C ALA A 47 10.85 -0.27 3.02
N SER A 48 12.10 -0.52 2.62
CA SER A 48 13.26 0.25 3.05
C SER A 48 13.18 1.73 2.64
N ALA A 49 12.54 2.03 1.51
CA ALA A 49 12.30 3.39 1.05
C ALA A 49 11.04 4.04 1.67
N THR A 50 10.16 3.27 2.32
CA THR A 50 8.83 3.72 2.79
C THR A 50 8.55 3.35 4.25
N LEU A 51 7.84 2.25 4.50
CA LEU A 51 7.37 1.83 5.83
C LEU A 51 8.49 1.70 6.85
N SER A 52 9.66 1.19 6.45
CA SER A 52 10.81 1.02 7.36
C SER A 52 11.50 2.33 7.75
N ARG A 53 11.06 3.49 7.21
CA ARG A 53 11.55 4.81 7.61
C ARG A 53 10.85 5.35 8.85
N PHE A 54 9.69 4.82 9.19
CA PHE A 54 8.98 5.19 10.40
C PHE A 54 9.55 4.42 11.59
N PRO A 55 9.54 5.00 12.81
CA PRO A 55 9.87 4.28 14.02
C PRO A 55 9.05 2.98 14.09
N ALA A 56 9.70 1.88 14.45
CA ALA A 56 9.03 0.60 14.58
C ALA A 56 7.96 0.70 15.67
N ALA A 57 6.68 0.67 15.28
CA ALA A 57 5.61 0.40 16.22
C ALA A 57 5.63 -1.09 16.58
N THR A 58 4.96 -1.45 17.68
CA THR A 58 4.62 -2.85 17.94
C THR A 58 3.57 -3.30 16.91
N GLY A 59 4.02 -4.08 15.91
CA GLY A 59 3.18 -4.58 14.82
C GLY A 59 3.44 -3.86 13.49
N ASP A 60 2.68 -4.22 12.46
CA ASP A 60 2.83 -3.68 11.09
C ASP A 60 2.17 -2.30 10.90
N VAL A 61 1.94 -1.54 11.98
CA VAL A 61 1.23 -0.25 11.95
C VAL A 61 2.23 0.89 12.14
N ILE A 62 1.98 2.06 11.55
CA ILE A 62 2.77 3.25 11.86
C ILE A 62 2.34 3.82 13.22
N ASP A 63 3.29 4.06 14.11
CA ASP A 63 2.99 4.69 15.39
C ASP A 63 2.76 6.19 15.25
N PHE A 64 1.50 6.59 15.08
CA PHE A 64 1.11 8.00 15.02
C PHE A 64 1.07 8.71 16.39
N GLU A 65 1.38 8.04 17.51
CA GLU A 65 1.63 8.77 18.76
C GLU A 65 2.99 9.49 18.73
N THR A 66 3.93 8.96 17.94
CA THR A 66 5.30 9.49 17.82
C THR A 66 5.60 10.09 16.45
N VAL A 67 4.82 9.76 15.43
CA VAL A 67 4.93 10.27 14.06
C VAL A 67 3.88 11.36 13.80
N SER A 68 4.34 12.55 13.37
CA SER A 68 3.43 13.60 12.89
C SER A 68 2.84 13.21 11.53
N PHE A 69 1.54 13.43 11.37
CA PHE A 69 0.84 13.27 10.10
C PHE A 69 0.48 14.63 9.50
N GLU A 70 0.35 14.69 8.18
CA GLU A 70 -0.01 15.92 7.46
C GLU A 70 -1.50 16.19 7.60
N GLU A 71 -2.30 15.16 7.35
CA GLU A 71 -3.74 15.26 7.33
C GLU A 71 -4.37 13.93 7.73
N ARG A 72 -5.55 14.01 8.34
CA ARG A 72 -6.38 12.85 8.66
C ARG A 72 -7.81 13.12 8.23
N LEU A 73 -8.33 12.21 7.41
CA LEU A 73 -9.62 12.28 6.76
C LEU A 73 -10.47 11.07 7.13
N TRP A 74 -11.78 11.17 6.88
CA TRP A 74 -12.73 10.08 7.08
C TRP A 74 -13.66 9.98 5.88
N TRP A 75 -13.83 8.77 5.36
CA TRP A 75 -14.90 8.45 4.42
C TRP A 75 -16.06 7.77 5.18
N ASP A 76 -17.28 7.98 4.68
CA ASP A 76 -18.51 7.51 5.34
C ASP A 76 -19.13 6.30 4.63
N ASP A 77 -18.91 6.20 3.31
CA ASP A 77 -19.41 5.15 2.44
C ASP A 77 -18.47 4.93 1.24
N GLU A 78 -18.79 3.92 0.42
CA GLU A 78 -18.01 3.51 -0.75
C GLU A 78 -17.90 4.61 -1.83
N GLU A 79 -18.95 5.43 -1.99
CA GLU A 79 -18.96 6.55 -2.95
C GLU A 79 -18.01 7.66 -2.48
N HIS A 80 -18.07 8.00 -1.19
CA HIS A 80 -17.17 8.96 -0.55
C HIS A 80 -15.72 8.46 -0.63
N TRP A 81 -15.46 7.17 -0.37
CA TRP A 81 -14.13 6.58 -0.53
C TRP A 81 -13.60 6.73 -1.96
N THR A 82 -14.39 6.35 -2.98
CA THR A 82 -13.95 6.43 -4.38
C THR A 82 -13.58 7.85 -4.79
N LYS A 83 -14.39 8.83 -4.37
CA LYS A 83 -14.11 10.25 -4.60
C LYS A 83 -12.86 10.71 -3.85
N MET A 84 -12.73 10.35 -2.58
CA MET A 84 -11.57 10.68 -1.74
C MET A 84 -10.27 10.11 -2.32
N ALA A 85 -10.27 8.83 -2.74
CA ALA A 85 -9.13 8.19 -3.37
C ALA A 85 -8.71 8.93 -4.66
N SER A 86 -9.67 9.36 -5.48
CA SER A 86 -9.40 10.18 -6.66
C SER A 86 -8.77 11.54 -6.30
N GLU A 87 -9.30 12.25 -5.31
CA GLU A 87 -8.82 13.57 -4.89
C GLU A 87 -7.41 13.48 -4.29
N LEU A 88 -7.18 12.50 -3.40
CA LEU A 88 -5.89 12.22 -2.81
C LEU A 88 -4.85 11.91 -3.87
N LEU A 89 -5.11 10.91 -4.73
CA LEU A 89 -4.14 10.51 -5.75
C LEU A 89 -3.87 11.63 -6.75
N SER A 90 -4.88 12.44 -7.12
CA SER A 90 -4.66 13.59 -8.00
C SER A 90 -3.76 14.68 -7.38
N SER A 91 -3.67 14.74 -6.06
CA SER A 91 -2.84 15.69 -5.33
C SER A 91 -1.38 15.25 -5.23
N TYR A 92 -1.11 13.94 -5.28
CA TYR A 92 0.23 13.37 -5.07
C TYR A 92 0.83 12.68 -6.30
N VAL A 93 0.04 12.44 -7.34
CA VAL A 93 0.45 11.70 -8.53
C VAL A 93 0.07 12.47 -9.79
N GLN A 94 1.04 12.68 -10.69
CA GLN A 94 0.76 13.10 -12.06
C GLN A 94 0.13 11.96 -12.86
N ARG A 95 -0.66 12.31 -13.88
CA ARG A 95 -1.30 11.32 -14.76
C ARG A 95 -0.25 10.40 -15.40
N GLY A 96 -0.36 9.09 -15.14
CA GLY A 96 0.52 8.06 -15.68
C GLY A 96 1.65 7.63 -14.75
N GLU A 97 1.85 8.29 -13.61
CA GLU A 97 2.74 7.73 -12.58
C GLU A 97 2.05 6.57 -11.86
N ARG A 98 2.88 5.75 -11.21
CA ARG A 98 2.46 4.49 -10.60
C ARG A 98 2.32 4.67 -9.10
N VAL A 99 1.42 3.90 -8.52
CA VAL A 99 1.29 3.74 -7.06
C VAL A 99 1.63 2.32 -6.68
N ALA A 100 2.07 2.12 -5.44
CA ALA A 100 2.11 0.83 -4.78
C ALA A 100 0.97 0.70 -3.78
N ILE A 101 0.30 -0.45 -3.77
CA ILE A 101 -0.64 -0.88 -2.74
C ILE A 101 0.07 -1.90 -1.87
N ILE A 102 0.27 -1.56 -0.60
CA ILE A 102 0.95 -2.40 0.40
C ILE A 102 -0.09 -2.88 1.40
N TRP A 103 -0.19 -4.17 1.64
CA TRP A 103 -1.21 -4.75 2.51
C TRP A 103 -0.67 -4.99 3.92
N GLY A 104 -1.41 -4.59 4.96
CA GLY A 104 -0.99 -4.71 6.37
C GLY A 104 -0.72 -6.14 6.84
N ASN A 105 -1.24 -7.15 6.14
CA ASN A 105 -1.08 -8.56 6.51
C ASN A 105 0.10 -9.26 5.81
N TYR A 106 0.70 -8.63 4.79
CA TYR A 106 1.74 -9.18 3.89
C TYR A 106 1.45 -10.53 3.21
N VAL A 107 0.38 -11.24 3.52
CA VAL A 107 0.02 -12.49 2.84
C VAL A 107 -0.38 -12.26 1.39
N MET A 108 -0.86 -11.06 1.07
CA MET A 108 -1.01 -10.57 -0.30
C MET A 108 0.27 -9.84 -0.74
N PRO A 109 0.75 -10.05 -1.98
CA PRO A 109 1.91 -9.31 -2.47
C PRO A 109 1.58 -7.82 -2.60
N THR A 110 2.59 -6.98 -2.40
CA THR A 110 2.54 -5.58 -2.80
C THR A 110 2.35 -5.49 -4.30
N VAL A 111 1.47 -4.60 -4.74
CA VAL A 111 1.12 -4.45 -6.15
C VAL A 111 1.38 -3.02 -6.60
N THR A 112 2.01 -2.85 -7.77
CA THR A 112 2.13 -1.55 -8.42
C THR A 112 1.24 -1.46 -9.65
N MET A 113 0.66 -0.30 -9.89
CA MET A 113 -0.18 -0.02 -11.06
C MET A 113 -0.20 1.49 -11.36
N PRO A 114 -0.63 1.91 -12.56
CA PRO A 114 -0.94 3.31 -12.84
C PRO A 114 -1.95 3.88 -11.84
N ALA A 115 -1.77 5.13 -11.40
CA ALA A 115 -2.65 5.74 -10.40
C ALA A 115 -4.12 5.82 -10.84
N ASP A 116 -4.39 6.02 -12.14
CA ASP A 116 -5.76 6.04 -12.65
C ASP A 116 -6.44 4.68 -12.54
N VAL A 117 -5.68 3.58 -12.65
CA VAL A 117 -6.19 2.23 -12.43
C VAL A 117 -6.55 2.04 -10.95
N ALA A 118 -5.69 2.49 -10.03
CA ALA A 118 -5.99 2.44 -8.60
C ALA A 118 -7.24 3.25 -8.23
N VAL A 119 -7.45 4.42 -8.85
CA VAL A 119 -8.68 5.21 -8.66
C VAL A 119 -9.92 4.49 -9.22
N ARG A 120 -9.84 3.93 -10.44
CA ARG A 120 -10.96 3.20 -11.05
C ARG A 120 -11.40 2.01 -10.21
N HIS A 121 -10.46 1.38 -9.51
CA HIS A 121 -10.67 0.19 -8.70
C HIS A 121 -10.53 0.46 -7.19
N ALA A 122 -10.74 1.70 -6.76
CA ALA A 122 -10.55 2.09 -5.36
C ALA A 122 -11.44 1.24 -4.43
N GLN A 123 -12.69 1.00 -4.82
CA GLN A 123 -13.62 0.15 -4.08
C GLN A 123 -13.11 -1.29 -3.98
N ASP A 124 -12.70 -1.91 -5.10
CA ASP A 124 -12.16 -3.27 -5.11
C ASP A 124 -10.93 -3.41 -4.20
N ILE A 125 -10.08 -2.38 -4.14
CA ILE A 125 -8.91 -2.33 -3.26
C ILE A 125 -9.32 -2.31 -1.77
N LEU A 126 -10.31 -1.48 -1.43
CA LEU A 126 -10.84 -1.37 -0.07
C LEU A 126 -11.48 -2.68 0.40
N ASP A 127 -12.26 -3.32 -0.47
CA ASP A 127 -12.95 -4.57 -0.16
C ASP A 127 -12.00 -5.75 0.07
N ALA A 128 -10.78 -5.70 -0.49
CA ALA A 128 -9.80 -6.78 -0.38
C ALA A 128 -9.05 -6.84 0.96
N GLY A 129 -8.96 -5.74 1.70
CA GLY A 129 -8.13 -5.70 2.90
C GLY A 129 -8.56 -4.65 3.91
N PRO A 130 -8.62 -5.00 5.22
CA PRO A 130 -9.04 -4.06 6.25
C PRO A 130 -8.04 -2.94 6.54
N HIS A 131 -6.81 -3.08 6.04
CA HIS A 131 -5.72 -2.15 6.24
C HIS A 131 -4.71 -2.26 5.10
N PHE A 132 -4.45 -1.14 4.46
CA PHE A 132 -3.44 -1.03 3.40
C PHE A 132 -2.86 0.39 3.35
N TRP A 133 -1.74 0.52 2.66
CA TRP A 133 -1.18 1.82 2.31
C TRP A 133 -1.13 2.02 0.81
N ILE A 134 -1.25 3.26 0.40
CA ILE A 134 -0.99 3.72 -0.96
C ILE A 134 0.27 4.58 -0.96
N HIS A 135 1.25 4.22 -1.78
CA HIS A 135 2.46 4.99 -1.97
C HIS A 135 2.60 5.42 -3.45
N PRO A 136 2.46 6.73 -3.75
CA PRO A 136 2.92 7.32 -5.01
C PRO A 136 4.39 7.02 -5.27
N LEU A 137 4.72 6.20 -6.27
CA LEU A 137 6.09 5.81 -6.54
C LEU A 137 6.92 7.03 -6.98
N GLY A 138 8.02 7.28 -6.28
CA GLY A 138 8.85 8.47 -6.48
C GLY A 138 8.38 9.72 -5.72
N GLY A 139 7.23 9.64 -5.04
CA GLY A 139 6.75 10.65 -4.11
C GLY A 139 7.34 10.49 -2.71
N SER A 140 7.01 11.44 -1.84
CA SER A 140 7.45 11.45 -0.44
C SER A 140 6.33 11.14 0.55
N VAL A 141 5.16 10.68 0.08
CA VAL A 141 4.01 10.43 0.94
C VAL A 141 3.64 8.96 1.00
N LEU A 142 3.06 8.57 2.12
CA LEU A 142 2.43 7.29 2.34
C LEU A 142 1.04 7.56 2.91
N ILE A 143 0.02 6.97 2.29
CA ILE A 143 -1.37 7.18 2.66
C ILE A 143 -1.84 5.88 3.31
N GLU A 144 -2.12 5.90 4.61
CA GLU A 144 -2.72 4.77 5.30
C GLU A 144 -4.24 4.79 5.14
N CYS A 145 -4.83 3.64 4.85
CA CYS A 145 -6.27 3.45 4.72
C CYS A 145 -6.71 2.32 5.65
N LEU A 146 -7.67 2.63 6.52
CA LEU A 146 -8.29 1.70 7.46
C LEU A 146 -9.75 1.47 7.11
N MET A 147 -10.23 0.24 7.34
CA MET A 147 -11.63 -0.15 7.12
C MET A 147 -12.63 0.62 7.99
N ASP A 148 -12.18 1.27 9.06
CA ASP A 148 -13.04 2.08 9.94
C ASP A 148 -13.36 3.48 9.39
N GLY A 149 -12.98 3.77 8.14
CA GLY A 149 -13.20 5.06 7.51
C GLY A 149 -11.97 5.96 7.52
N GLN A 150 -10.99 5.68 8.37
CA GLN A 150 -9.87 6.60 8.58
C GLN A 150 -8.85 6.52 7.45
N VAL A 151 -8.42 7.70 6.98
CA VAL A 151 -7.31 7.86 6.06
C VAL A 151 -6.30 8.82 6.67
N THR A 152 -5.05 8.39 6.81
CA THR A 152 -3.97 9.22 7.37
C THR A 152 -2.89 9.42 6.32
N ILE A 153 -2.53 10.67 6.06
CA ILE A 153 -1.46 11.03 5.13
C ILE A 153 -0.21 11.36 5.92
N VAL A 154 0.90 10.70 5.60
CA VAL A 154 2.20 10.99 6.20
C VAL A 154 3.28 11.20 5.17
N THR A 155 4.19 12.13 5.47
CA THR A 155 5.44 12.25 4.72
C THR A 155 6.43 11.20 5.22
N VAL A 156 6.96 10.43 4.28
CA VAL A 156 8.04 9.47 4.47
C VAL A 156 9.30 10.22 4.89
N PRO A 157 9.92 9.89 6.03
CA PRO A 157 11.15 10.54 6.47
C PRO A 157 12.27 10.42 5.43
N SER A 158 12.86 11.56 5.07
CA SER A 158 14.09 11.61 4.28
C SER A 158 15.23 10.90 5.03
N ALA A 159 16.08 10.17 4.29
CA ALA A 159 17.27 9.51 4.84
C ALA A 159 18.24 10.46 5.54
#